data_AF-I0IJC9-F1
#
_entry.id   AF-I0IJC9-F1
#
_cell.length_a   1.000
_cell.length_b   1.000
_cell.length_c   1.000
_cell.angle_alpha   90.00
_cell.angle_beta   90.00
_cell.angle_gamma   90.00
#
_symmetry.space_group_name_H-M   'P 1'
#
loop_
_entity.id
_entity.type
_entity.pdbx_description
1 polymer ?
#
loop_
_entity_poly.entity_id
_entity_poly.type
_entity_poly.pdbx_seq_one_letter_code
_entity_poly.pdbx_strand_id
1 'polypeptide(L)'
;MDSEETMMMKPKQEKEKPSAGDELGLRENPSHTSDWAFRPEAVVWVHGEPVRANLHPVASQLYSWLRRKGDVTYFTEKMKSDPGMYTNPYAFDASTLARVFLDVVNETHAAGESHEDIEPHDMEVVRIRLTGELTLLSARLLEAVLRQMLFCTAFPKKSYENASLGQLMSTECRACKGGDGPAHHISLVASLGCRYGMCRQIDACVVSFLKLLNKQRAQAGAHASTPSIVDRPVAESRKMLAEDCFSLGEGLCHALQHVSEVEEAMILEIERHAADSQRRSLVILPSKSSPASTEMPDPPATS
;
A
#
# COMPACT_ATOMS: atom_id res chain seq x y z
N MET A 1 74.27 -11.49 -16.47
CA MET A 1 73.51 -10.70 -15.48
C MET A 1 72.19 -10.35 -16.14
N ASP A 2 71.12 -10.43 -15.34
CA ASP A 2 69.77 -9.91 -15.61
C ASP A 2 68.82 -10.89 -16.32
N SER A 3 68.21 -11.85 -15.61
CA SER A 3 67.11 -11.74 -14.62
C SER A 3 65.74 -11.69 -15.32
N GLU A 4 65.14 -12.87 -15.53
CA GLU A 4 63.77 -13.03 -15.99
C GLU A 4 62.78 -12.63 -14.88
N GLU A 5 61.97 -11.62 -15.18
CA GLU A 5 60.99 -11.01 -14.29
C GLU A 5 59.74 -11.90 -14.16
N THR A 6 59.63 -12.59 -13.03
CA THR A 6 58.48 -13.46 -12.73
C THR A 6 57.32 -12.61 -12.21
N MET A 7 56.30 -12.39 -13.04
CA MET A 7 55.04 -11.75 -12.64
C MET A 7 54.25 -12.64 -11.66
N MET A 8 54.19 -12.23 -10.39
CA MET A 8 53.27 -12.80 -9.40
C MET A 8 51.83 -12.32 -9.68
N MET A 9 50.96 -13.25 -10.09
CA MET A 9 49.51 -13.02 -10.06
C MET A 9 49.00 -13.05 -8.62
N LYS A 10 48.35 -11.97 -8.20
CA LYS A 10 47.65 -11.89 -6.90
C LYS A 10 46.42 -12.81 -6.91
N PRO A 11 46.14 -13.51 -5.80
CA PRO A 11 44.96 -14.38 -5.70
C PRO A 11 43.67 -13.56 -5.76
N LYS A 12 42.72 -14.01 -6.59
CA LYS A 12 41.33 -13.53 -6.63
C LYS A 12 40.71 -13.71 -5.25
N GLN A 13 40.28 -12.62 -4.62
CA GLN A 13 39.42 -12.67 -3.45
C GLN A 13 38.07 -13.26 -3.86
N GLU A 14 37.72 -14.39 -3.27
CA GLU A 14 36.37 -14.96 -3.31
C GLU A 14 35.39 -13.96 -2.69
N LYS A 15 34.37 -13.57 -3.45
CA LYS A 15 33.23 -12.82 -2.92
C LYS A 15 32.40 -13.77 -2.07
N GLU A 16 32.33 -13.47 -0.77
CA GLU A 16 31.39 -14.10 0.15
C GLU A 16 29.97 -14.01 -0.42
N LYS A 17 29.30 -15.16 -0.50
CA LYS A 17 27.86 -15.25 -0.76
C LYS A 17 27.12 -14.65 0.45
N PRO A 18 26.20 -13.69 0.25
CA PRO A 18 25.34 -13.25 1.34
C PRO A 18 24.43 -14.39 1.80
N SER A 19 24.32 -14.55 3.11
CA SER A 19 23.46 -15.54 3.76
C SER A 19 21.98 -15.24 3.51
N ALA A 20 21.18 -16.28 3.37
CA ALA A 20 19.75 -16.25 3.04
C ALA A 20 18.80 -15.68 4.14
N GLY A 21 19.25 -14.69 4.93
CA GLY A 21 18.47 -14.01 5.97
C GLY A 21 18.16 -12.53 5.68
N ASP A 22 18.57 -12.03 4.51
CA ASP A 22 18.56 -10.60 4.15
C ASP A 22 17.45 -10.22 3.15
N GLU A 23 16.37 -11.00 3.06
CA GLU A 23 15.38 -10.87 1.97
C GLU A 23 14.42 -9.67 2.08
N LEU A 24 14.54 -8.80 3.09
CA LEU A 24 13.78 -7.54 3.11
C LEU A 24 14.60 -6.27 3.33
N GLY A 25 15.92 -6.35 3.52
CA GLY A 25 16.86 -5.22 3.39
C GLY A 25 16.36 -3.80 3.74
N LEU A 26 15.54 -3.64 4.79
CA LEU A 26 14.96 -2.36 5.20
C LEU A 26 16.07 -1.55 5.89
N ARG A 27 16.95 -0.95 5.08
CA ARG A 27 17.89 0.06 5.56
C ARG A 27 17.10 1.32 5.84
N GLU A 28 16.82 1.57 7.11
CA GLU A 28 16.36 2.88 7.55
C GLU A 28 17.39 3.92 7.10
N ASN A 29 16.95 4.89 6.29
CA ASN A 29 17.84 5.96 5.86
C ASN A 29 17.94 6.98 7.01
N PRO A 30 19.08 7.09 7.74
CA PRO A 30 19.14 7.84 8.99
C PRO A 30 19.11 9.36 8.81
N SER A 31 19.20 9.87 7.57
CA SER A 31 19.36 11.31 7.30
C SER A 31 18.05 12.10 7.21
N HIS A 32 16.86 11.51 7.42
CA HIS A 32 15.60 12.17 6.99
C HIS A 32 14.37 12.05 7.93
N THR A 33 14.53 11.88 9.25
CA THR A 33 13.44 11.39 10.13
C THR A 33 12.97 12.29 11.28
N SER A 34 13.26 13.60 11.33
CA SER A 34 12.73 14.44 12.43
C SER A 34 11.20 14.63 12.39
N ASP A 35 10.59 14.53 11.20
CA ASP A 35 9.17 14.86 10.98
C ASP A 35 8.28 13.64 10.74
N TRP A 36 8.86 12.42 10.72
CA TRP A 36 8.12 11.19 10.48
C TRP A 36 7.85 10.44 11.78
N ALA A 37 6.58 10.14 12.05
CA ALA A 37 6.17 9.27 13.13
C ALA A 37 4.85 8.56 12.77
N PHE A 38 4.63 7.39 13.33
CA PHE A 38 3.30 6.80 13.40
C PHE A 38 2.48 7.53 14.45
N ARG A 39 1.18 7.70 14.17
CA ARG A 39 0.25 8.18 15.19
C ARG A 39 -0.15 7.02 16.12
N PRO A 40 -0.63 7.30 17.34
CA PRO A 40 -1.11 6.26 18.25
C PRO A 40 -2.16 5.33 17.63
N GLU A 41 -3.01 5.88 16.76
CA GLU A 41 -4.08 5.16 16.04
C GLU A 41 -3.54 4.28 14.90
N ALA A 42 -2.24 4.25 14.64
CA ALA A 42 -1.64 3.32 13.67
C ALA A 42 -1.73 1.86 14.12
N VAL A 43 -2.01 1.61 15.40
CA VAL A 43 -2.16 0.28 16.00
C VAL A 43 -3.59 0.10 16.48
N VAL A 44 -4.15 -1.09 16.27
CA VAL A 44 -5.42 -1.49 16.89
C VAL A 44 -5.14 -2.07 18.26
N TRP A 45 -5.73 -1.46 19.29
CA TRP A 45 -5.57 -1.87 20.69
C TRP A 45 -6.86 -2.50 21.20
N VAL A 46 -6.76 -3.67 21.83
CA VAL A 46 -7.89 -4.35 22.48
C VAL A 46 -7.49 -4.68 23.90
N HIS A 47 -8.27 -4.19 24.87
CA HIS A 47 -7.97 -4.37 26.30
C HIS A 47 -6.54 -3.96 26.72
N GLY A 48 -5.97 -2.93 26.07
CA GLY A 48 -4.63 -2.43 26.35
C GLY A 48 -3.50 -3.18 25.64
N GLU A 49 -3.84 -4.20 24.85
CA GLU A 49 -2.90 -5.04 24.12
C GLU A 49 -2.90 -4.69 22.63
N PRO A 50 -1.73 -4.57 21.96
CA PRO A 50 -1.68 -4.32 20.53
C PRO A 50 -2.03 -5.60 19.77
N VAL A 51 -3.06 -5.54 18.94
CA VAL A 51 -3.54 -6.71 18.19
C VAL A 51 -2.99 -6.77 16.76
N ARG A 52 -2.88 -5.61 16.09
CA ARG A 52 -2.42 -5.49 14.70
C ARG A 52 -2.13 -4.06 14.30
N ALA A 53 -1.45 -3.88 13.17
CA ALA A 53 -1.46 -2.61 12.47
C ALA A 53 -2.89 -2.21 12.06
N ASN A 54 -3.22 -0.93 12.18
CA ASN A 54 -4.47 -0.33 11.74
C ASN A 54 -4.44 -0.01 10.23
N LEU A 55 -3.90 -0.95 9.47
CA LEU A 55 -3.71 -0.89 8.02
C LEU A 55 -4.10 -2.25 7.44
N HIS A 56 -5.10 -2.28 6.57
CA HIS A 56 -5.49 -3.46 5.84
C HIS A 56 -4.62 -3.61 4.58
N PRO A 57 -4.00 -4.78 4.31
CA PRO A 57 -3.06 -4.98 3.19
C PRO A 57 -3.76 -5.09 1.81
N VAL A 58 -4.51 -4.06 1.43
CA VAL A 58 -5.31 -4.05 0.19
C VAL A 58 -4.42 -4.04 -1.04
N ALA A 59 -3.31 -3.29 -1.03
CA ALA A 59 -2.43 -3.21 -2.18
C ALA A 59 -1.75 -4.55 -2.45
N SER A 60 -1.19 -5.17 -1.40
CA SER A 60 -0.54 -6.48 -1.48
C SER A 60 -1.51 -7.59 -1.90
N GLN A 61 -2.72 -7.61 -1.34
CA GLN A 61 -3.73 -8.59 -1.70
C GLN A 61 -4.16 -8.43 -3.16
N LEU A 62 -4.46 -7.21 -3.61
CA LEU A 62 -4.93 -7.00 -4.97
C LEU A 62 -3.82 -7.20 -6.01
N TYR A 63 -2.59 -6.78 -5.71
CA TYR A 63 -1.43 -7.10 -6.54
C TYR A 63 -1.28 -8.63 -6.72
N SER A 64 -1.38 -9.38 -5.63
CA SER A 64 -1.29 -10.84 -5.68
C SER A 64 -2.45 -11.42 -6.50
N TRP A 65 -3.68 -10.97 -6.27
CA TRP A 65 -4.86 -11.45 -7.00
C TRP A 65 -4.78 -11.18 -8.50
N LEU A 66 -4.34 -9.98 -8.93
CA LEU A 66 -4.13 -9.65 -10.35
C LEU A 66 -3.12 -10.58 -11.02
N ARG A 67 -2.16 -11.11 -10.25
CA ARG A 67 -1.20 -12.12 -10.68
C ARG A 67 -1.70 -13.56 -10.53
N ARG A 68 -2.99 -13.73 -10.19
CA ARG A 68 -3.64 -15.02 -9.88
C ARG A 68 -2.99 -15.75 -8.71
N LYS A 69 -2.58 -15.00 -7.69
CA LYS A 69 -1.98 -15.51 -6.45
C LYS A 69 -2.79 -15.00 -5.26
N GLY A 70 -3.47 -15.87 -4.54
CA GLY A 70 -4.21 -15.49 -3.33
C GLY A 70 -5.52 -14.74 -3.58
N ASP A 71 -6.10 -14.26 -2.49
CA ASP A 71 -7.45 -13.70 -2.43
C ASP A 71 -7.45 -12.29 -1.86
N VAL A 72 -8.51 -11.54 -2.16
CA VAL A 72 -8.75 -10.21 -1.59
C VAL A 72 -9.86 -10.30 -0.55
N THR A 73 -9.54 -9.89 0.68
CA THR A 73 -10.52 -9.80 1.76
C THR A 73 -11.21 -8.45 1.75
N TYR A 74 -12.45 -8.42 2.20
CA TYR A 74 -13.24 -7.19 2.33
C TYR A 74 -14.05 -7.19 3.61
N PHE A 75 -14.45 -5.98 4.03
CA PHE A 75 -15.24 -5.80 5.24
C PHE A 75 -16.68 -5.39 4.92
N THR A 76 -17.59 -5.77 5.81
CA THR A 76 -18.98 -5.33 5.77
C THR A 76 -19.24 -4.29 6.85
N GLU A 77 -20.34 -3.52 6.74
CA GLU A 77 -20.73 -2.55 7.78
C GLU A 77 -20.86 -3.18 9.17
N LYS A 78 -21.31 -4.44 9.25
CA LYS A 78 -21.44 -5.18 10.52
C LYS A 78 -20.10 -5.37 11.23
N MET A 79 -18.99 -5.38 10.49
CA MET A 79 -17.65 -5.55 11.06
C MET A 79 -17.13 -4.26 11.69
N LYS A 80 -17.68 -3.08 11.38
CA LYS A 80 -17.23 -1.81 11.98
C LYS A 80 -17.44 -1.75 13.50
N SER A 81 -18.39 -2.51 14.03
CA SER A 81 -18.69 -2.54 15.47
C SER A 81 -17.86 -3.53 16.27
N ASP A 82 -17.02 -4.34 15.62
CA ASP A 82 -16.19 -5.33 16.32
C ASP A 82 -14.95 -4.65 16.95
N PRO A 83 -14.75 -4.75 18.28
CA PRO A 83 -13.64 -4.08 18.99
C PRO A 83 -12.23 -4.40 18.47
N GLY A 84 -12.04 -5.50 17.72
CA GLY A 84 -10.75 -5.88 17.12
C GLY A 84 -10.55 -5.43 15.68
N MET A 85 -11.50 -4.71 15.08
CA MET A 85 -11.44 -4.27 13.70
C MET A 85 -10.69 -2.94 13.53
N TYR A 86 -10.40 -2.63 12.26
CA TYR A 86 -9.73 -1.39 11.89
C TYR A 86 -10.53 -0.17 12.35
N THR A 87 -9.88 0.74 13.08
CA THR A 87 -10.45 2.07 13.37
C THR A 87 -10.05 3.09 12.30
N ASN A 88 -9.18 2.71 11.38
CA ASN A 88 -8.82 3.50 10.21
C ASN A 88 -10.03 3.62 9.27
N PRO A 89 -10.59 4.83 9.06
CA PRO A 89 -11.82 5.00 8.29
C PRO A 89 -11.65 4.58 6.83
N TYR A 90 -10.43 4.65 6.29
CA TYR A 90 -10.14 4.33 4.90
C TYR A 90 -9.95 2.82 4.65
N ALA A 91 -9.77 2.01 5.70
CA ALA A 91 -9.59 0.56 5.54
C ALA A 91 -10.83 -0.11 4.95
N PHE A 92 -12.01 0.28 5.42
CA PHE A 92 -13.29 -0.22 4.92
C PHE A 92 -13.53 0.23 3.48
N ASP A 93 -13.31 1.52 3.20
CA ASP A 93 -13.46 2.10 1.87
C ASP A 93 -12.53 1.41 0.86
N ALA A 94 -11.25 1.24 1.20
CA ALA A 94 -10.26 0.58 0.34
C ALA A 94 -10.66 -0.88 0.07
N SER A 95 -11.06 -1.63 1.09
CA SER A 95 -11.47 -3.03 0.95
C SER A 95 -12.75 -3.19 0.10
N THR A 96 -13.70 -2.26 0.25
CA THR A 96 -14.95 -2.24 -0.53
C THR A 96 -14.66 -1.88 -1.98
N LEU A 97 -13.85 -0.86 -2.22
CA LEU A 97 -13.43 -0.48 -3.57
C LEU A 97 -12.66 -1.61 -4.26
N ALA A 98 -11.81 -2.33 -3.53
CA ALA A 98 -11.13 -3.50 -4.08
C ALA A 98 -12.15 -4.57 -4.50
N ARG A 99 -13.14 -4.89 -3.65
CA ARG A 99 -14.21 -5.85 -3.97
C ARG A 99 -15.01 -5.46 -5.22
N VAL A 100 -15.41 -4.19 -5.31
CA VAL A 100 -16.13 -3.67 -6.49
C VAL A 100 -15.25 -3.73 -7.73
N PHE A 101 -13.97 -3.36 -7.63
CA PHE A 101 -13.02 -3.45 -8.74
C PHE A 101 -12.87 -4.89 -9.24
N LEU A 102 -12.77 -5.87 -8.34
CA LEU A 102 -12.69 -7.29 -8.68
C LEU A 102 -13.91 -7.75 -9.49
N ASP A 103 -15.11 -7.33 -9.09
CA ASP A 103 -16.34 -7.67 -9.80
C ASP A 103 -16.37 -7.05 -11.21
N VAL A 104 -15.96 -5.79 -11.36
CA VAL A 104 -15.88 -5.14 -12.67
C VAL A 104 -14.82 -5.80 -13.56
N VAL A 105 -13.68 -6.25 -13.03
CA VAL A 105 -12.68 -7.02 -13.79
C VAL A 105 -13.26 -8.33 -14.28
N ASN A 106 -13.99 -9.05 -13.43
CA ASN A 106 -14.64 -10.32 -13.81
C ASN A 106 -15.73 -10.09 -14.87
N GLU A 107 -16.54 -9.05 -14.72
CA GLU A 107 -17.55 -8.66 -15.71
C GLU A 107 -16.90 -8.26 -17.04
N THR A 108 -15.79 -7.54 -16.99
CA THR A 108 -14.99 -7.17 -18.18
C THR A 108 -14.46 -8.39 -18.90
N HIS A 109 -13.91 -9.35 -18.17
CA HIS A 109 -13.45 -10.61 -18.75
C HIS A 109 -14.61 -11.40 -19.36
N ALA A 110 -15.73 -11.53 -18.65
CA ALA A 110 -16.92 -12.22 -19.16
C ALA A 110 -17.48 -11.56 -20.42
N ALA A 111 -17.51 -10.21 -20.47
CA ALA A 111 -17.90 -9.46 -21.65
C ALA A 111 -16.86 -9.56 -22.80
N GLY A 112 -15.58 -9.76 -22.51
CA GLY A 112 -14.57 -10.00 -23.54
C GLY A 112 -14.71 -11.37 -24.21
N GLU A 113 -14.97 -12.40 -23.40
CA GLU A 113 -15.00 -13.81 -23.83
C GLU A 113 -16.40 -14.32 -24.23
N SER A 114 -17.46 -13.56 -23.97
CA SER A 114 -18.83 -13.98 -24.28
C SER A 114 -19.03 -14.14 -25.81
N HIS A 115 -19.74 -15.21 -26.17
CA HIS A 115 -20.21 -15.50 -27.52
C HIS A 115 -21.70 -15.22 -27.69
N GLU A 116 -22.32 -14.56 -26.71
CA GLU A 116 -23.72 -14.19 -26.78
C GLU A 116 -23.96 -13.21 -27.92
N ASP A 117 -25.10 -13.39 -28.58
CA ASP A 117 -25.58 -12.50 -29.61
C ASP A 117 -26.02 -11.19 -28.95
N ILE A 118 -25.36 -10.11 -29.32
CA ILE A 118 -25.57 -8.77 -28.76
C ILE A 118 -25.52 -7.79 -29.93
N GLU A 119 -26.41 -6.80 -29.90
CA GLU A 119 -26.41 -5.77 -30.92
C GLU A 119 -25.09 -4.96 -30.87
N PRO A 120 -24.51 -4.58 -32.02
CA PRO A 120 -23.26 -3.82 -32.09
C PRO A 120 -23.20 -2.59 -31.16
N HIS A 121 -24.28 -1.82 -31.11
CA HIS A 121 -24.37 -0.60 -30.30
C HIS A 121 -24.43 -0.91 -28.79
N ASP A 122 -25.11 -1.98 -28.39
CA ASP A 122 -25.17 -2.41 -26.99
C ASP A 122 -23.80 -2.88 -26.50
N MET A 123 -23.06 -3.62 -27.34
CA MET A 123 -21.69 -4.02 -27.00
C MET A 123 -20.77 -2.81 -26.84
N GLU A 124 -20.94 -1.78 -27.66
CA GLU A 124 -20.16 -0.55 -27.53
C GLU A 124 -20.49 0.21 -26.24
N VAL A 125 -21.76 0.23 -25.81
CA VAL A 125 -22.17 0.77 -24.50
C VAL A 125 -21.52 -0.01 -23.36
N VAL A 126 -21.54 -1.35 -23.42
CA VAL A 126 -20.87 -2.21 -22.44
C VAL A 126 -19.38 -1.89 -22.35
N ARG A 127 -18.70 -1.77 -23.50
CA ARG A 127 -17.27 -1.42 -23.54
C ARG A 127 -17.00 -0.06 -22.89
N ILE A 128 -17.74 0.99 -23.28
CA ILE A 128 -17.57 2.34 -22.74
C ILE A 128 -17.77 2.35 -21.22
N ARG A 129 -18.83 1.69 -20.74
CA ARG A 129 -19.15 1.59 -19.31
C ARG A 129 -18.02 0.90 -18.54
N LEU A 130 -17.63 -0.31 -18.94
CA LEU A 130 -16.66 -1.12 -18.21
C LEU A 130 -15.27 -0.50 -18.21
N THR A 131 -14.79 0.02 -19.35
CA THR A 131 -13.51 0.75 -19.40
C THR A 131 -13.53 2.01 -18.52
N GLY A 132 -14.66 2.72 -18.50
CA GLY A 132 -14.87 3.89 -17.65
C GLY A 132 -14.85 3.54 -16.16
N GLU A 133 -15.56 2.50 -15.76
CA GLU A 133 -15.59 1.99 -14.39
C GLU A 133 -14.21 1.51 -13.93
N LEU A 134 -13.50 0.71 -14.72
CA LEU A 134 -12.14 0.27 -14.43
C LEU A 134 -11.20 1.45 -14.22
N THR A 135 -11.26 2.46 -15.09
CA THR A 135 -10.42 3.66 -14.99
C THR A 135 -10.69 4.43 -13.70
N LEU A 136 -11.97 4.67 -13.37
CA LEU A 136 -12.37 5.41 -12.18
C LEU A 136 -12.07 4.65 -10.88
N LEU A 137 -12.37 3.35 -10.85
CA LEU A 137 -12.13 2.48 -9.69
C LEU A 137 -10.64 2.32 -9.43
N SER A 138 -9.81 2.19 -10.46
CA SER A 138 -8.34 2.14 -10.32
C SER A 138 -7.80 3.37 -9.60
N ALA A 139 -8.25 4.57 -10.00
CA ALA A 139 -7.85 5.82 -9.37
C ALA A 139 -8.32 5.93 -7.91
N ARG A 140 -9.60 5.62 -7.66
CA ARG A 140 -10.21 5.68 -6.32
C ARG A 140 -9.60 4.67 -5.36
N LEU A 141 -9.27 3.47 -5.86
CA LEU A 141 -8.63 2.44 -5.09
C LEU A 141 -7.25 2.90 -4.60
N LEU A 142 -6.39 3.38 -5.51
CA LEU A 142 -5.08 3.91 -5.12
C LEU A 142 -5.24 5.05 -4.13
N GLU A 143 -6.17 5.98 -4.36
CA GLU A 143 -6.47 7.06 -3.43
C GLU A 143 -6.83 6.54 -2.02
N ALA A 144 -7.72 5.55 -1.92
CA ALA A 144 -8.12 4.96 -0.64
C ALA A 144 -6.97 4.25 0.07
N VAL A 145 -6.18 3.45 -0.65
CA VAL A 145 -4.99 2.78 -0.10
C VAL A 145 -3.97 3.79 0.43
N LEU A 146 -3.69 4.84 -0.34
CA LEU A 146 -2.75 5.89 0.06
C LEU A 146 -3.25 6.66 1.28
N ARG A 147 -4.54 7.01 1.32
CA ARG A 147 -5.15 7.65 2.50
C ARG A 147 -5.09 6.75 3.72
N GLN A 148 -5.29 5.44 3.55
CA GLN A 148 -5.17 4.48 4.63
C GLN A 148 -3.77 4.50 5.24
N MET A 149 -2.72 4.48 4.40
CA MET A 149 -1.33 4.60 4.86
C MET A 149 -1.06 5.94 5.52
N LEU A 150 -1.49 7.05 4.91
CA LEU A 150 -1.31 8.39 5.46
C LEU A 150 -2.04 8.58 6.79
N PHE A 151 -3.18 7.92 6.97
CA PHE A 151 -3.89 7.92 8.25
C PHE A 151 -3.03 7.33 9.36
N CYS A 152 -2.21 6.31 9.11
CA CYS A 152 -1.34 5.74 10.14
C CYS A 152 -0.16 6.65 10.54
N THR A 153 0.04 7.79 9.88
CA THR A 153 1.21 8.65 10.09
C THR A 153 0.86 9.97 10.78
N ALA A 154 1.88 10.72 11.18
CA ALA A 154 1.77 12.08 11.71
C ALA A 154 1.36 13.14 10.65
N PHE A 155 1.16 12.76 9.37
CA PHE A 155 0.72 13.71 8.36
C PHE A 155 -0.64 14.34 8.74
N PRO A 156 -0.81 15.66 8.59
CA PRO A 156 -2.05 16.33 8.95
C PRO A 156 -3.23 15.82 8.10
N LYS A 157 -4.35 15.44 8.72
CA LYS A 157 -5.54 14.93 8.01
C LYS A 157 -5.98 15.82 6.84
N LYS A 158 -5.94 17.14 7.04
CA LYS A 158 -6.26 18.16 6.03
C LYS A 158 -5.44 18.07 4.74
N SER A 159 -4.25 17.44 4.76
CA SER A 159 -3.41 17.32 3.57
C SER A 159 -3.82 16.16 2.66
N TYR A 160 -4.67 15.23 3.12
CA TYR A 160 -5.03 14.04 2.34
C TYR A 160 -6.52 13.69 2.31
N GLU A 161 -7.32 14.14 3.28
CA GLU A 161 -8.73 13.73 3.41
C GLU A 161 -9.57 13.98 2.15
N ASN A 162 -9.41 15.16 1.54
CA ASN A 162 -10.14 15.55 0.33
C ASN A 162 -9.24 15.66 -0.90
N ALA A 163 -7.98 15.24 -0.79
CA ALA A 163 -7.04 15.32 -1.89
C ALA A 163 -7.31 14.19 -2.89
N SER A 164 -7.60 14.54 -4.14
CA SER A 164 -7.66 13.58 -5.24
C SER A 164 -6.32 12.86 -5.40
N LEU A 165 -6.31 11.68 -6.04
CA LEU A 165 -5.07 10.98 -6.38
C LEU A 165 -4.03 11.90 -7.03
N GLY A 166 -4.42 12.76 -7.97
CA GLY A 166 -3.51 13.73 -8.59
C GLY A 166 -2.91 14.73 -7.59
N GLN A 167 -3.69 15.22 -6.63
CA GLN A 167 -3.21 16.14 -5.58
C GLN A 167 -2.30 15.43 -4.56
N LEU A 168 -2.69 14.23 -4.11
CA LEU A 168 -1.83 13.35 -3.31
C LEU A 168 -0.50 13.12 -4.03
N MET A 169 -0.56 13.02 -5.36
CA MET A 169 0.60 12.76 -6.20
C MET A 169 1.44 13.99 -6.56
N SER A 170 0.95 15.20 -6.33
CA SER A 170 1.64 16.45 -6.72
C SER A 170 2.29 17.18 -5.53
N THR A 171 2.29 16.57 -4.34
CA THR A 171 2.76 17.21 -3.10
C THR A 171 4.23 16.90 -2.81
N GLU A 172 5.09 17.91 -2.87
CA GLU A 172 6.55 17.78 -2.71
C GLU A 172 6.99 16.93 -1.50
N CYS A 173 7.96 16.03 -1.71
CA CYS A 173 8.64 15.34 -0.61
C CYS A 173 9.61 16.28 0.09
N ARG A 174 9.31 16.58 1.36
CA ARG A 174 10.14 17.43 2.21
C ARG A 174 11.52 16.85 2.48
N ALA A 175 11.62 15.53 2.62
CA ALA A 175 12.90 14.85 2.88
C ALA A 175 13.89 15.02 1.73
N CYS A 176 13.42 14.98 0.47
CA CYS A 176 14.26 15.14 -0.71
C CYS A 176 14.47 16.61 -1.12
N LYS A 177 13.70 17.56 -0.56
CA LYS A 177 13.72 19.00 -0.94
C LYS A 177 15.06 19.72 -0.65
N GLY A 178 16.01 19.06 0.00
CA GLY A 178 17.34 19.63 0.31
C GLY A 178 18.49 18.62 0.30
N GLY A 179 18.33 17.47 -0.37
CA GLY A 179 19.43 16.49 -0.52
C GLY A 179 20.26 16.73 -1.78
N ASP A 180 21.49 16.18 -1.82
CA ASP A 180 22.42 16.25 -2.97
C ASP A 180 21.97 15.42 -4.21
N GLY A 181 20.69 15.02 -4.28
CA GLY A 181 20.12 14.28 -5.39
C GLY A 181 19.35 15.16 -6.37
N PRO A 182 19.00 14.67 -7.58
CA PRO A 182 18.06 15.36 -8.45
C PRO A 182 16.78 15.64 -7.67
N ALA A 183 16.32 16.88 -7.65
CA ALA A 183 15.04 17.22 -7.05
C ALA A 183 13.94 16.49 -7.82
N HIS A 184 13.34 15.46 -7.22
CA HIS A 184 12.22 14.77 -7.83
C HIS A 184 10.92 15.50 -7.47
N HIS A 185 10.01 15.64 -8.45
CA HIS A 185 8.72 16.32 -8.30
C HIS A 185 7.74 15.38 -7.57
N ILE A 186 8.01 15.15 -6.29
CA ILE A 186 7.43 14.03 -5.54
C ILE A 186 6.01 14.35 -5.03
N SER A 187 5.25 13.27 -4.85
CA SER A 187 3.98 13.09 -4.14
C SER A 187 4.05 12.88 -2.63
N LEU A 188 2.92 13.07 -1.93
CA LEU A 188 2.73 12.64 -0.55
C LEU A 188 3.00 11.12 -0.38
N VAL A 189 2.74 10.34 -1.43
CA VAL A 189 3.03 8.90 -1.50
C VAL A 189 4.52 8.60 -1.49
N ALA A 190 5.30 9.29 -2.31
CA ALA A 190 6.74 9.07 -2.31
C ALA A 190 7.41 9.72 -1.08
N SER A 191 6.71 10.56 -0.30
CA SER A 191 7.11 10.87 1.07
C SER A 191 6.98 9.65 1.99
N LEU A 192 5.90 8.86 1.89
CA LEU A 192 5.80 7.55 2.58
C LEU A 192 6.94 6.62 2.11
N GLY A 193 7.11 6.49 0.79
CA GLY A 193 8.16 5.64 0.22
C GLY A 193 9.58 6.11 0.55
N CYS A 194 9.78 7.40 0.86
CA CYS A 194 11.10 7.93 1.22
C CYS A 194 11.62 7.33 2.54
N ARG A 195 10.72 7.04 3.50
CA ARG A 195 11.07 6.34 4.75
C ARG A 195 11.72 4.99 4.47
N TYR A 196 11.28 4.33 3.40
CA TYR A 196 11.71 2.99 2.99
C TYR A 196 12.67 2.98 1.79
N GLY A 197 13.17 4.14 1.34
CA GLY A 197 14.09 4.23 0.20
C GLY A 197 13.44 3.96 -1.18
N MET A 198 12.11 3.90 -1.26
CA MET A 198 11.35 3.54 -2.46
C MET A 198 10.80 4.75 -3.23
N CYS A 199 11.02 5.98 -2.75
CA CYS A 199 10.42 7.20 -3.29
C CYS A 199 10.63 7.40 -4.80
N ARG A 200 11.83 7.09 -5.32
CA ARG A 200 12.15 7.25 -6.75
C ARG A 200 11.41 6.27 -7.65
N GLN A 201 11.28 5.03 -7.20
CA GLN A 201 10.64 3.97 -7.97
C GLN A 201 9.13 4.25 -8.09
N ILE A 202 8.53 4.65 -6.97
CA ILE A 202 7.13 5.10 -6.90
C ILE A 202 6.90 6.31 -7.80
N ASP A 203 7.78 7.32 -7.75
CA ASP A 203 7.62 8.54 -8.55
C ASP A 203 7.60 8.24 -10.05
N ALA A 204 8.59 7.48 -10.54
CA ALA A 204 8.67 7.12 -11.95
C ALA A 204 7.45 6.29 -12.43
N CYS A 205 7.00 5.34 -11.62
CA CYS A 205 5.95 4.39 -12.02
C CYS A 205 4.54 4.98 -11.87
N VAL A 206 4.23 5.58 -10.72
CA VAL A 206 2.88 6.10 -10.46
C VAL A 206 2.60 7.32 -11.33
N VAL A 207 3.59 8.17 -11.64
CA VAL A 207 3.41 9.27 -12.61
C VAL A 207 3.04 8.72 -13.99
N SER A 208 3.66 7.61 -14.41
CA SER A 208 3.34 6.96 -15.69
C SER A 208 1.91 6.41 -15.70
N PHE A 209 1.48 5.76 -14.61
CA PHE A 209 0.11 5.29 -14.46
C PHE A 209 -0.91 6.43 -14.40
N LEU A 210 -0.59 7.54 -13.73
CA LEU A 210 -1.44 8.74 -13.73
C LEU A 210 -1.60 9.35 -15.11
N LYS A 211 -0.54 9.38 -15.92
CA LYS A 211 -0.64 9.82 -17.32
C LYS A 211 -1.59 8.92 -18.10
N LEU A 212 -1.52 7.60 -17.90
CA LEU A 212 -2.46 6.65 -18.49
C LEU A 212 -3.90 6.92 -18.02
N LEU A 213 -4.14 7.02 -16.72
CA LEU A 213 -5.47 7.31 -16.16
C LEU A 213 -6.01 8.65 -16.65
N ASN A 214 -5.19 9.69 -16.70
CA ASN A 214 -5.60 11.01 -17.19
C ASN A 214 -5.89 11.00 -18.68
N LYS A 215 -5.08 10.28 -19.48
CA LYS A 215 -5.36 10.06 -20.90
C LYS A 215 -6.69 9.34 -21.08
N GLN A 216 -6.94 8.26 -20.33
CA GLN A 216 -8.18 7.51 -20.39
C GLN A 216 -9.38 8.31 -19.90
N ARG A 217 -9.23 9.10 -18.84
CA ARG A 217 -10.26 10.04 -18.36
C ARG A 217 -10.52 11.17 -19.34
N ALA A 218 -9.50 11.66 -20.04
CA ALA A 218 -9.67 12.64 -21.10
C ALA A 218 -10.33 12.00 -22.34
N GLN A 219 -10.01 10.75 -22.67
CA GLN A 219 -10.70 10.02 -23.74
C GLN A 219 -12.17 9.71 -23.36
N ALA A 220 -12.44 9.43 -22.09
CA ALA A 220 -13.79 9.19 -21.56
C ALA A 220 -14.55 10.49 -21.22
N GLY A 221 -13.86 11.64 -21.12
CA GLY A 221 -14.39 12.83 -20.44
C GLY A 221 -13.83 14.18 -20.89
N ALA A 222 -13.15 14.29 -22.03
CA ALA A 222 -12.76 15.58 -22.58
C ALA A 222 -14.01 16.33 -23.07
N HIS A 223 -14.57 17.12 -22.15
CA HIS A 223 -15.53 18.21 -22.33
C HIS A 223 -16.98 17.82 -22.63
N ALA A 224 -17.71 17.33 -21.62
CA ALA A 224 -19.17 17.11 -21.63
C ALA A 224 -19.73 16.26 -22.80
N SER A 225 -18.86 15.73 -23.64
CA SER A 225 -19.17 14.93 -24.80
C SER A 225 -19.04 13.50 -24.36
N THR A 226 -20.17 12.80 -24.28
CA THR A 226 -20.16 11.34 -24.10
C THR A 226 -19.34 10.71 -25.22
N PRO A 227 -18.53 9.67 -24.93
CA PRO A 227 -17.91 8.87 -25.98
C PRO A 227 -18.99 8.51 -26.99
N SER A 228 -18.80 8.90 -28.26
CA SER A 228 -19.78 8.60 -29.29
C SER A 228 -19.92 7.09 -29.40
N ILE A 229 -21.16 6.59 -29.39
CA ILE A 229 -21.43 5.20 -29.74
C ILE A 229 -21.10 5.07 -31.22
N VAL A 230 -20.08 4.29 -31.53
CA VAL A 230 -19.70 3.97 -32.90
C VAL A 230 -20.27 2.60 -33.21
N ASP A 231 -21.09 2.54 -34.25
CA ASP A 231 -21.59 1.27 -34.78
C ASP A 231 -20.43 0.50 -35.42
N ARG A 232 -19.88 -0.44 -34.65
CA ARG A 232 -18.71 -1.25 -35.02
C ARG A 232 -19.01 -2.73 -34.79
N PRO A 233 -18.38 -3.65 -35.53
CA PRO A 233 -18.58 -5.08 -35.31
C PRO A 233 -18.35 -5.48 -33.85
N VAL A 234 -19.23 -6.31 -33.29
CA VAL A 234 -19.16 -6.80 -31.90
C VAL A 234 -17.78 -7.37 -31.56
N ALA A 235 -17.18 -8.13 -32.48
CA ALA A 235 -15.84 -8.70 -32.30
C ALA A 235 -14.75 -7.64 -32.12
N GLU A 236 -14.88 -6.49 -32.79
CA GLU A 236 -13.96 -5.36 -32.64
C GLU A 236 -14.14 -4.69 -31.28
N SER A 237 -15.39 -4.44 -30.84
CA SER A 237 -15.68 -3.90 -29.50
C SER A 237 -15.13 -4.77 -28.38
N ARG A 238 -15.31 -6.11 -28.47
CA ARG A 238 -14.78 -7.07 -27.49
C ARG A 238 -13.25 -7.07 -27.47
N LYS A 239 -12.61 -7.04 -28.64
CA LYS A 239 -11.15 -6.96 -28.75
C LYS A 239 -10.61 -5.67 -28.10
N MET A 240 -11.24 -4.53 -28.39
CA MET A 240 -10.85 -3.25 -27.78
C MET A 240 -11.07 -3.25 -26.26
N LEU A 241 -12.17 -3.83 -25.78
CA LEU A 241 -12.40 -3.99 -24.34
C LEU A 241 -11.27 -4.80 -23.67
N ALA A 242 -10.86 -5.90 -24.29
CA ALA A 242 -9.77 -6.73 -23.79
C ALA A 242 -8.42 -5.98 -23.78
N GLU A 243 -8.11 -5.23 -24.85
CA GLU A 243 -6.88 -4.42 -24.95
C GLU A 243 -6.86 -3.28 -23.91
N ASP A 244 -7.98 -2.56 -23.76
CA ASP A 244 -8.13 -1.48 -22.77
C ASP A 244 -7.99 -2.04 -21.34
N CYS A 245 -8.65 -3.17 -21.06
CA CYS A 245 -8.58 -3.85 -19.76
C CYS A 245 -7.16 -4.34 -19.47
N PHE A 246 -6.47 -4.91 -20.45
CA PHE A 246 -5.09 -5.38 -20.29
C PHE A 246 -4.14 -4.21 -20.00
N SER A 247 -4.22 -3.14 -20.79
CA SER A 247 -3.35 -1.96 -20.61
C SER A 247 -3.57 -1.28 -19.25
N LEU A 248 -4.83 -1.11 -18.83
CA LEU A 248 -5.18 -0.57 -17.51
C LEU A 248 -4.72 -1.51 -16.38
N GLY A 249 -4.97 -2.80 -16.53
CA GLY A 249 -4.61 -3.83 -15.56
C GLY A 249 -3.10 -3.95 -15.35
N GLU A 250 -2.31 -3.92 -16.42
CA GLU A 250 -0.85 -3.92 -16.36
C GLU A 250 -0.32 -2.68 -15.62
N GLY A 251 -0.82 -1.50 -16.00
CA GLY A 251 -0.45 -0.24 -15.36
C GLY A 251 -0.80 -0.22 -13.87
N LEU A 252 -1.99 -0.69 -13.51
CA LEU A 252 -2.43 -0.77 -12.12
C LEU A 252 -1.62 -1.82 -11.35
N CYS A 253 -1.39 -3.00 -11.91
CA CYS A 253 -0.62 -4.07 -11.29
C CYS A 253 0.80 -3.59 -10.96
N HIS A 254 1.45 -2.86 -11.87
CA HIS A 254 2.76 -2.29 -11.62
C HIS A 254 2.72 -1.19 -10.55
N ALA A 255 1.72 -0.31 -10.57
CA ALA A 255 1.56 0.69 -9.50
C ALA A 255 1.32 0.04 -8.12
N LEU A 256 0.48 -0.99 -8.05
CA LEU A 256 0.19 -1.74 -6.84
C LEU A 256 1.41 -2.48 -6.30
N GLN A 257 2.33 -2.95 -7.15
CA GLN A 257 3.58 -3.54 -6.69
C GLN A 257 4.35 -2.57 -5.78
N HIS A 258 4.63 -1.35 -6.26
CA HIS A 258 5.37 -0.36 -5.47
C HIS A 258 4.61 0.07 -4.20
N VAL A 259 3.28 0.20 -4.31
CA VAL A 259 2.45 0.55 -3.15
C VAL A 259 2.40 -0.58 -2.13
N SER A 260 2.38 -1.85 -2.58
CA SER A 260 2.40 -3.02 -1.71
C SER A 260 3.71 -3.16 -0.94
N GLU A 261 4.84 -2.82 -1.56
CA GLU A 261 6.15 -2.82 -0.88
C GLU A 261 6.17 -1.80 0.28
N VAL A 262 5.58 -0.61 0.09
CA VAL A 262 5.44 0.39 1.15
C VAL A 262 4.42 -0.07 2.20
N GLU A 263 3.29 -0.62 1.79
CA GLU A 263 2.23 -1.13 2.67
C GLU A 263 2.77 -2.21 3.61
N GLU A 264 3.50 -3.19 3.07
CA GLU A 264 4.13 -4.27 3.83
C GLU A 264 5.19 -3.74 4.79
N ALA A 265 6.07 -2.85 4.32
CA ALA A 265 7.09 -2.24 5.17
C ALA A 265 6.46 -1.45 6.34
N MET A 266 5.37 -0.71 6.08
CA MET A 266 4.63 0.02 7.11
C MET A 266 3.99 -0.92 8.13
N ILE A 267 3.32 -1.99 7.68
CA ILE A 267 2.70 -2.97 8.59
C ILE A 267 3.75 -3.58 9.51
N LEU A 268 4.87 -4.04 8.95
CA LEU A 268 5.95 -4.65 9.72
C LEU A 268 6.58 -3.67 10.73
N GLU A 269 6.75 -2.40 10.35
CA GLU A 269 7.28 -1.37 11.25
C GLU A 269 6.29 -1.07 12.38
N ILE A 270 5.00 -0.89 12.08
CA ILE A 270 3.95 -0.63 13.08
C ILE A 270 3.87 -1.76 14.10
N GLU A 271 3.84 -3.01 13.65
CA GLU A 271 3.75 -4.19 14.53
C GLU A 271 4.97 -4.32 15.44
N ARG A 272 6.16 -4.04 14.89
CA ARG A 272 7.41 -4.00 15.69
C ARG A 272 7.36 -2.93 16.76
N HIS A 273 6.96 -1.71 16.39
CA HIS A 273 6.84 -0.59 17.33
C HIS A 273 5.82 -0.88 18.44
N ALA A 274 4.71 -1.55 18.11
CA ALA A 274 3.70 -1.94 19.07
C ALA A 274 4.23 -2.97 20.09
N ALA A 275 4.92 -4.00 19.60
CA ALA A 275 5.54 -5.03 20.44
C ALA A 275 6.62 -4.44 21.38
N ASP A 276 7.44 -3.52 20.88
CA ASP A 276 8.48 -2.86 21.70
C ASP A 276 7.88 -1.96 22.79
N SER A 277 6.80 -1.25 22.47
CA SER A 277 6.07 -0.40 23.43
C SER A 277 5.46 -1.22 24.57
N GLN A 278 4.92 -2.40 24.24
CA GLN A 278 4.38 -3.33 25.22
C GLN A 278 5.49 -3.89 26.14
N ARG A 279 6.63 -4.30 25.58
CA ARG A 279 7.78 -4.79 26.38
C ARG A 279 8.28 -3.74 27.37
N ARG A 280 8.38 -2.47 26.95
CA ARG A 280 8.78 -1.37 27.84
C ARG A 280 7.78 -1.14 28.98
N SER A 281 6.49 -1.28 28.70
CA SER A 281 5.43 -1.11 29.71
C SER A 281 5.46 -2.20 30.79
N LEU A 282 5.82 -3.44 30.42
CA LEU A 282 5.93 -4.56 31.37
C LEU A 282 7.17 -4.45 32.29
N VAL A 283 8.25 -3.81 31.85
CA VAL A 283 9.49 -3.63 32.64
C VAL A 283 9.34 -2.55 33.73
N ILE A 284 8.37 -1.64 33.59
CA ILE A 284 8.17 -0.51 34.52
C ILE A 284 7.27 -0.89 35.72
N LEU A 285 6.63 -2.07 35.72
CA LEU A 285 5.91 -2.53 36.90
C LEU A 285 6.93 -2.87 38.01
N PRO A 286 6.94 -2.12 39.15
CA PRO A 286 7.78 -2.49 40.27
C PRO A 286 7.38 -3.89 40.70
N SER A 287 8.35 -4.77 40.95
CA SER A 287 8.05 -5.98 41.69
C SER A 287 7.37 -5.53 42.98
N LYS A 288 6.10 -5.90 43.16
CA LYS A 288 5.46 -5.78 44.46
C LYS A 288 6.32 -6.64 45.37
N SER A 289 7.19 -6.01 46.14
CA SER A 289 7.81 -6.62 47.29
C SER A 289 6.69 -7.27 48.09
N SER A 290 6.83 -8.56 48.33
CA SER A 290 5.94 -9.30 49.21
C SER A 290 5.67 -8.47 50.47
N PRO A 291 4.43 -8.36 50.94
CA PRO A 291 4.19 -7.75 52.23
C PRO A 291 5.02 -8.52 53.25
N ALA A 292 5.91 -7.80 53.93
CA ALA A 292 6.69 -8.33 55.03
C ALA A 292 5.72 -9.02 55.99
N SER A 293 5.94 -10.31 56.20
CA SER A 293 5.27 -11.13 57.20
C SER A 293 5.28 -10.35 58.51
N THR A 294 4.13 -9.80 58.89
CA THR A 294 3.97 -9.15 60.17
C THR A 294 3.98 -10.29 61.19
N GLU A 295 5.08 -10.44 61.92
CA GLU A 295 5.18 -11.35 63.06
C GLU A 295 4.00 -11.08 63.99
N MET A 296 3.18 -12.11 64.21
CA MET A 296 2.16 -12.04 65.25
C MET A 296 2.85 -12.03 66.62
N PRO A 297 2.47 -11.14 67.55
CA PRO A 297 2.96 -11.21 68.92
C PRO A 297 2.41 -12.46 69.62
N ASP A 298 3.29 -13.11 70.39
CA ASP A 298 2.97 -14.29 71.19
C ASP A 298 1.84 -14.03 72.20
N PRO A 299 0.96 -15.03 72.44
CA PRO A 299 -0.10 -14.91 73.45
C PRO A 299 0.49 -14.90 74.87
N PRO A 300 -0.15 -14.18 75.82
CA PRO A 300 0.34 -14.09 77.19
C PRO A 300 0.19 -15.43 77.93
N ALA A 301 1.22 -15.78 78.69
CA ALA A 301 1.27 -16.95 79.55
C ALA A 301 0.19 -16.88 80.64
N THR A 302 -0.70 -17.87 80.67
CA THR A 302 -1.66 -18.09 81.75
C THR A 302 -1.00 -18.82 82.91
N SER A 303 -1.15 -18.23 84.10
CA SER A 303 -0.89 -18.78 85.45
C SER A 303 -1.81 -19.94 85.82
#